data_AF-A0A0P1B3Z7-F1
#
_entry.id   AF-A0A0P1B3Z7-F1
#
_cell.length_a   1.000
_cell.length_b   1.000
_cell.length_c   1.000
_cell.angle_alpha   90.00
_cell.angle_beta   90.00
_cell.angle_gamma   90.00
#
_symmetry.space_group_name_H-M   'P 1'
#
loop_
_entity.id
_entity.type
_entity.pdbx_description
1 polymer ?
#
loop_
_entity_poly.entity_id
_entity_poly.type
_entity_poly.pdbx_seq_one_letter_code
_entity_poly.pdbx_strand_id
1 'polypeptide(L)'
;MLSTLMWLTLALVILATQGYTIMARFLRLLLHTYFRKIEVYGLNNFPREGPVILCPNHPNMLVDAILVMTEAIIQAGAVPVYRPRRKETSLADVDSDKTPEELEAANRAMFEHTWGVLADNNVMVLFPEGTSYTAPKMLSLRTGLNYFSKDHFRSQMTLEFGPPMVITPELVHSDVFQQDEHREVKRLTHDLEERMHDLTLNASDFTIIHAARMMRRLYLSTPGTIDALKEVRLTQFIIRMLEAKPENEEQKDRIKRTCEKVLQYKEQLEKLRLKDQEVNQSMPNEQSLIKLFFERILYLLVLLPLATPGLLLNFPYYFIGKKLNRLAGFVESKSMFKIFAAGVLVPVHWLVLILATWFFFGSSYAYVLAVGLPLLLYSHIRVLEESRSIAENVYFLFNIATHAEQVSALRKERELLARDVHTLVESFVDANFLSALHKSIAISPVNRRFYHRTSSISDSLLAR
;
A
#
# COMPACT_ATOMS: atom_id res chain seq x y z
N MET A 1 -5.08 -5.67 -50.08
CA MET A 1 -5.86 -6.73 -49.40
C MET A 1 -4.98 -7.81 -48.78
N LEU A 2 -4.01 -8.39 -49.49
CA LEU A 2 -3.09 -9.38 -48.90
C LEU A 2 -2.25 -8.81 -47.73
N SER A 3 -1.73 -7.59 -47.88
CA SER A 3 -0.96 -6.93 -46.81
C SER A 3 -1.80 -6.67 -45.55
N THR A 4 -3.03 -6.17 -45.70
CA THR A 4 -3.96 -5.95 -44.59
C THR A 4 -4.36 -7.24 -43.89
N LEU A 5 -4.56 -8.33 -44.64
CA LEU A 5 -4.88 -9.65 -44.10
C LEU A 5 -3.69 -10.25 -43.34
N MET A 6 -2.47 -10.06 -43.84
CA MET A 6 -1.22 -10.47 -43.18
C MET A 6 -1.01 -9.72 -41.85
N TRP A 7 -1.27 -8.40 -41.81
CA TRP A 7 -1.18 -7.63 -40.57
C TRP A 7 -2.26 -8.00 -39.57
N LEU A 8 -3.49 -8.28 -40.01
CA LEU A 8 -4.58 -8.75 -39.15
C LEU A 8 -4.30 -10.14 -38.54
N THR A 9 -3.81 -11.07 -39.35
CA THR A 9 -3.42 -12.42 -38.89
C THR A 9 -2.25 -12.35 -37.93
N LEU A 10 -1.23 -11.55 -38.22
CA LEU A 10 -0.11 -11.30 -37.29
C LEU A 10 -0.59 -10.68 -35.97
N ALA A 11 -1.48 -9.70 -36.02
CA ALA A 11 -2.05 -9.08 -34.82
C ALA A 11 -2.86 -10.08 -33.98
N LEU A 12 -3.65 -10.94 -34.61
CA LEU A 12 -4.40 -12.01 -33.94
C LEU A 12 -3.46 -13.04 -33.29
N VAL A 13 -2.38 -13.44 -33.97
CA VAL A 13 -1.36 -14.35 -33.42
C VAL A 13 -0.65 -13.71 -32.22
N ILE A 14 -0.30 -12.42 -32.31
CA ILE A 14 0.30 -11.68 -31.18
C ILE A 14 -0.68 -11.59 -30.02
N LEU A 15 -1.96 -11.29 -30.25
CA LEU A 15 -2.98 -11.24 -29.20
C LEU A 15 -3.20 -12.61 -28.57
N ALA A 16 -3.23 -13.69 -29.36
CA ALA A 16 -3.41 -15.05 -28.86
C ALA A 16 -2.21 -15.56 -28.05
N THR A 17 -0.99 -15.20 -28.42
CA THR A 17 0.24 -15.71 -27.78
C THR A 17 0.80 -14.78 -26.71
N GLN A 18 0.62 -13.47 -26.85
CA GLN A 18 1.20 -12.44 -25.98
C GLN A 18 0.14 -11.57 -25.31
N GLY A 19 -1.16 -11.81 -25.53
CA GLY A 19 -2.24 -11.00 -24.97
C GLY A 19 -2.16 -10.86 -23.45
N TYR A 20 -1.89 -11.96 -22.74
CA TYR A 20 -1.66 -11.94 -21.30
C TYR A 20 -0.48 -11.03 -20.92
N THR A 21 0.68 -11.22 -21.55
CA THR A 21 1.89 -10.43 -21.30
C THR A 21 1.68 -8.95 -21.57
N ILE A 22 1.00 -8.60 -22.66
CA ILE A 22 0.68 -7.23 -23.04
C ILE A 22 -0.25 -6.60 -22.01
N MET A 23 -1.31 -7.31 -21.63
CA MET A 23 -2.26 -6.85 -20.61
C MET A 23 -1.58 -6.67 -19.25
N ALA A 24 -0.80 -7.63 -18.80
CA ALA A 24 -0.05 -7.56 -17.55
C ALA A 24 0.93 -6.38 -17.54
N ARG A 25 1.67 -6.15 -18.63
CA ARG A 25 2.56 -4.98 -18.78
C ARG A 25 1.79 -3.65 -18.78
N PHE A 26 0.65 -3.59 -19.43
CA PHE A 26 -0.22 -2.41 -19.45
C PHE A 26 -0.76 -2.10 -18.06
N LEU A 27 -1.30 -3.11 -17.36
CA LEU A 27 -1.80 -2.96 -16.00
C LEU A 27 -0.67 -2.58 -15.03
N ARG A 28 0.53 -3.17 -15.20
CA ARG A 28 1.72 -2.78 -14.44
C ARG A 28 2.09 -1.32 -14.66
N LEU A 29 2.05 -0.84 -15.89
CA LEU A 29 2.28 0.57 -16.23
C LEU A 29 1.25 1.48 -15.55
N LEU A 30 -0.04 1.10 -15.59
CA LEU A 30 -1.10 1.85 -14.91
C LEU A 30 -0.86 1.92 -13.41
N LEU A 31 -0.51 0.78 -12.77
CA LEU A 31 -0.20 0.73 -11.35
C LEU A 31 1.00 1.60 -10.98
N HIS A 32 2.09 1.57 -11.74
CA HIS A 32 3.28 2.38 -11.47
C HIS A 32 3.08 3.87 -11.77
N THR A 33 2.14 4.20 -12.65
CA THR A 33 1.70 5.58 -12.89
C THR A 33 0.78 6.07 -11.76
N TYR A 34 -0.04 5.18 -11.20
CA TYR A 34 -0.93 5.50 -10.09
C TYR A 34 -0.19 5.58 -8.75
N PHE A 35 0.62 4.58 -8.40
CA PHE A 35 1.36 4.48 -7.15
C PHE A 35 2.77 5.06 -7.27
N ARG A 36 3.18 5.86 -6.29
CA ARG A 36 4.50 6.50 -6.27
C ARG A 36 5.64 5.51 -6.20
N LYS A 37 5.44 4.48 -5.40
CA LYS A 37 6.41 3.44 -5.13
C LYS A 37 5.63 2.19 -4.83
N ILE A 38 6.03 1.07 -5.44
CA ILE A 38 5.55 -0.26 -5.10
C ILE A 38 6.78 -1.01 -4.59
N GLU A 39 6.77 -1.36 -3.32
CA GLU A 39 7.83 -2.17 -2.70
C GLU A 39 7.31 -3.58 -2.48
N VAL A 40 8.13 -4.57 -2.81
CA VAL A 40 7.79 -5.98 -2.67
C VAL A 40 8.78 -6.60 -1.70
N TYR A 41 8.27 -7.15 -0.61
CA TYR A 41 9.05 -7.83 0.43
C TYR A 41 8.67 -9.30 0.50
N GLY A 42 9.61 -10.13 0.96
CA GLY A 42 9.37 -11.55 1.17
C GLY A 42 9.19 -12.37 -0.11
N LEU A 43 9.49 -11.83 -1.30
CA LEU A 43 9.34 -12.57 -2.56
C LEU A 43 10.14 -13.89 -2.59
N ASN A 44 11.22 -13.99 -1.80
CA ASN A 44 11.97 -15.24 -1.62
C ASN A 44 11.18 -16.36 -0.92
N ASN A 45 10.11 -16.01 -0.19
CA ASN A 45 9.18 -16.97 0.41
C ASN A 45 8.21 -17.54 -0.63
N PHE A 46 8.11 -16.91 -1.81
CA PHE A 46 7.24 -17.39 -2.87
C PHE A 46 7.80 -18.72 -3.44
N PRO A 47 7.04 -19.83 -3.37
CA PRO A 47 7.50 -21.11 -3.90
C PRO A 47 7.81 -21.01 -5.40
N ARG A 48 8.97 -21.52 -5.81
CA ARG A 48 9.39 -21.52 -7.23
C ARG A 48 8.85 -22.69 -8.03
N GLU A 49 8.42 -23.74 -7.33
CA GLU A 49 7.95 -25.00 -7.90
C GLU A 49 6.71 -25.47 -7.15
N GLY A 50 5.82 -26.16 -7.87
CA GLY A 50 4.57 -26.71 -7.35
C GLY A 50 3.39 -25.73 -7.38
N PRO A 51 2.17 -26.25 -7.12
CA PRO A 51 0.96 -25.44 -7.05
C PRO A 51 1.00 -24.48 -5.86
N VAL A 52 0.57 -23.23 -6.08
CA VAL A 52 0.50 -22.21 -5.02
C VAL A 52 -0.90 -21.62 -4.95
N ILE A 53 -1.46 -21.59 -3.74
CA ILE A 53 -2.65 -20.80 -3.42
C ILE A 53 -2.18 -19.56 -2.66
N LEU A 54 -2.30 -18.40 -3.28
CA LEU A 54 -2.03 -17.12 -2.64
C LEU A 54 -3.31 -16.63 -1.97
N CYS A 55 -3.22 -16.36 -0.67
CA CYS A 55 -4.29 -15.77 0.12
C CYS A 55 -3.96 -14.32 0.48
N PRO A 56 -4.21 -13.32 -0.36
CA PRO A 56 -4.06 -11.90 0.01
C PRO A 56 -5.28 -11.36 0.76
N ASN A 57 -5.15 -10.20 1.42
CA ASN A 57 -6.36 -9.50 1.93
C ASN A 57 -7.04 -8.74 0.82
N HIS A 58 -8.30 -8.39 1.07
CA HIS A 58 -9.19 -7.88 0.03
C HIS A 58 -9.65 -6.43 0.21
N PRO A 59 -8.77 -5.44 0.48
CA PRO A 59 -9.20 -4.08 0.74
C PRO A 59 -9.54 -3.24 -0.50
N ASN A 60 -9.07 -3.56 -1.72
CA ASN A 60 -9.39 -2.81 -2.95
C ASN A 60 -9.75 -3.72 -4.14
N MET A 61 -10.20 -4.94 -3.86
CA MET A 61 -10.65 -5.98 -4.77
C MET A 61 -9.78 -6.27 -5.99
N LEU A 62 -9.95 -5.43 -7.01
CA LEU A 62 -9.35 -5.59 -8.32
C LEU A 62 -7.91 -5.08 -8.34
N VAL A 63 -7.60 -4.02 -7.59
CA VAL A 63 -6.22 -3.50 -7.51
C VAL A 63 -5.29 -4.53 -6.88
N ASP A 64 -5.80 -5.26 -5.89
CA ASP A 64 -5.08 -6.31 -5.15
C ASP A 64 -4.73 -7.48 -6.07
N ALA A 65 -5.72 -7.95 -6.84
CA ALA A 65 -5.53 -8.98 -7.84
C ALA A 65 -4.54 -8.56 -8.95
N ILE A 66 -4.62 -7.32 -9.43
CA ILE A 66 -3.69 -6.80 -10.44
C ILE A 66 -2.28 -6.70 -9.86
N LEU A 67 -2.10 -6.20 -8.64
CA LEU A 67 -0.79 -6.07 -7.99
C LEU A 67 -0.11 -7.42 -7.82
N VAL A 68 -0.85 -8.41 -7.34
CA VAL A 68 -0.34 -9.79 -7.25
C VAL A 68 0.07 -10.29 -8.63
N MET A 69 -0.80 -10.14 -9.64
CA MET A 69 -0.52 -10.58 -11.00
C MET A 69 0.72 -9.90 -11.61
N THR A 70 0.90 -8.60 -11.39
CA THR A 70 1.98 -7.84 -12.05
C THR A 70 3.30 -7.86 -11.29
N GLU A 71 3.29 -7.90 -9.96
CA GLU A 71 4.49 -7.82 -9.14
C GLU A 71 5.02 -9.17 -8.68
N ALA A 72 4.18 -10.19 -8.57
CA ALA A 72 4.66 -11.55 -8.30
C ALA A 72 5.30 -12.19 -9.55
N ILE A 73 5.14 -11.58 -10.75
CA ILE A 73 5.66 -12.06 -12.05
C ILE A 73 5.22 -13.51 -12.32
N ILE A 74 3.94 -13.79 -12.14
CA ILE A 74 3.36 -15.12 -12.32
C ILE A 74 2.29 -15.06 -13.41
N GLN A 75 2.18 -16.11 -14.22
CA GLN A 75 0.93 -16.38 -14.94
C GLN A 75 -0.13 -16.77 -13.90
N ALA A 76 -0.82 -15.77 -13.36
CA ALA A 76 -1.86 -15.97 -12.36
C ALA A 76 -3.20 -16.06 -13.08
N GLY A 77 -3.84 -17.23 -12.99
CA GLY A 77 -5.24 -17.40 -13.35
C GLY A 77 -6.12 -16.97 -12.18
N ALA A 78 -7.08 -16.09 -12.42
CA ALA A 78 -8.14 -15.81 -11.45
C ALA A 78 -9.35 -16.67 -11.84
N VAL A 79 -9.74 -17.62 -10.99
CA VAL A 79 -11.01 -18.33 -11.15
C VAL A 79 -12.08 -17.42 -10.53
N PRO A 80 -13.01 -16.85 -11.32
CA PRO A 80 -14.05 -16.01 -10.77
C PRO A 80 -14.98 -16.86 -9.90
N VAL A 81 -14.92 -16.67 -8.58
CA VAL A 81 -15.92 -17.25 -7.67
C VAL A 81 -17.26 -16.59 -7.98
N TYR A 82 -18.27 -17.40 -8.29
CA TYR A 82 -19.62 -16.93 -8.57
C TYR A 82 -20.13 -16.15 -7.37
N ARG A 83 -20.34 -14.84 -7.55
CA ARG A 83 -20.95 -13.97 -6.55
C ARG A 83 -22.38 -13.65 -7.02
N PRO A 84 -23.41 -13.82 -6.17
CA PRO A 84 -24.76 -13.42 -6.52
C PRO A 84 -24.84 -11.93 -6.88
N ARG A 85 -25.82 -11.55 -7.70
CA ARG A 85 -26.04 -10.13 -8.07
C ARG A 85 -26.34 -9.32 -6.81
N ARG A 86 -25.79 -8.10 -6.71
CA ARG A 86 -26.14 -7.13 -5.66
C ARG A 86 -27.39 -6.34 -6.05
N LYS A 87 -28.20 -5.93 -5.07
CA LYS A 87 -29.23 -4.89 -5.27
C LYS A 87 -28.54 -3.54 -5.54
N GLU A 88 -29.06 -2.76 -6.47
CA GLU A 88 -28.51 -1.43 -6.83
C GLU A 88 -28.49 -0.44 -5.64
N THR A 89 -29.23 -0.72 -4.56
CA THR A 89 -29.42 0.17 -3.41
C THR A 89 -28.84 -0.32 -2.09
N SER A 90 -28.26 -1.52 -2.01
CA SER A 90 -27.62 -2.01 -0.77
C SER A 90 -26.44 -2.98 -1.02
N LEU A 91 -25.52 -3.08 -0.05
CA LEU A 91 -24.41 -4.03 -0.04
C LEU A 91 -24.83 -5.48 0.27
N ALA A 92 -26.12 -5.75 0.45
CA ALA A 92 -26.60 -7.10 0.70
C ALA A 92 -26.53 -7.92 -0.59
N ASP A 93 -25.90 -9.10 -0.50
CA ASP A 93 -25.96 -10.09 -1.56
C ASP A 93 -27.43 -10.50 -1.74
N VAL A 94 -27.91 -10.58 -2.99
CA VAL A 94 -29.24 -11.10 -3.30
C VAL A 94 -29.10 -12.61 -3.45
N ASP A 95 -29.96 -13.39 -2.80
CA ASP A 95 -29.95 -14.84 -2.99
C ASP A 95 -30.07 -15.19 -4.47
N SER A 96 -29.30 -16.19 -4.91
CA SER A 96 -29.28 -16.63 -6.30
C SER A 96 -30.66 -17.16 -6.70
N ASP A 97 -31.13 -16.79 -7.91
CA ASP A 97 -32.35 -17.36 -8.50
C ASP A 97 -32.15 -18.84 -8.95
N LYS A 98 -30.96 -19.40 -8.76
CA LYS A 98 -30.61 -20.78 -9.13
C LYS A 98 -31.16 -21.78 -8.13
N THR A 99 -31.56 -22.93 -8.64
CA THR A 99 -31.89 -24.07 -7.80
C THR A 99 -30.65 -24.59 -7.04
N PRO A 100 -30.82 -25.28 -5.90
CA PRO A 100 -29.70 -25.88 -5.17
C PRO A 100 -28.82 -26.80 -6.03
N GLU A 101 -29.44 -27.57 -6.93
CA GLU A 101 -28.74 -28.47 -7.86
C GLU A 101 -27.89 -27.72 -8.89
N GLU A 102 -28.40 -26.63 -9.46
CA GLU A 102 -27.65 -25.77 -10.38
C GLU A 102 -26.49 -25.06 -9.68
N LEU A 103 -26.65 -24.71 -8.40
CA LEU A 103 -25.59 -24.13 -7.60
C LEU A 103 -24.50 -25.16 -7.29
N GLU A 104 -24.87 -26.39 -6.94
CA GLU A 104 -23.93 -27.48 -6.68
C GLU A 104 -23.15 -27.86 -7.95
N ALA A 105 -23.82 -27.97 -9.09
CA ALA A 105 -23.17 -28.22 -10.38
C ALA A 105 -22.19 -27.10 -10.75
N ALA A 106 -22.57 -25.84 -10.54
CA ALA A 106 -21.68 -24.70 -10.79
C ALA A 106 -20.46 -24.68 -9.83
N ASN A 107 -20.66 -25.02 -8.56
CA ASN A 107 -19.58 -25.13 -7.59
C ASN A 107 -18.60 -26.25 -7.96
N ARG A 108 -19.13 -27.42 -8.34
CA ARG A 108 -18.31 -28.55 -8.82
C ARG A 108 -17.47 -28.18 -10.02
N ALA A 109 -18.07 -27.55 -11.03
CA ALA A 109 -17.35 -27.08 -12.22
C ALA A 109 -16.24 -26.07 -11.87
N MET A 110 -16.50 -25.18 -10.90
CA MET A 110 -15.50 -24.22 -10.41
C MET A 110 -14.32 -24.91 -9.72
N PHE A 111 -14.56 -25.92 -8.87
CA PHE A 111 -13.51 -26.69 -8.22
C PHE A 111 -12.72 -27.56 -9.21
N GLU A 112 -13.37 -28.21 -10.16
CA GLU A 112 -12.71 -28.99 -11.22
C GLU A 112 -11.76 -28.12 -12.05
N HIS A 113 -12.22 -26.93 -12.43
CA HIS A 113 -11.37 -25.97 -13.12
C HIS A 113 -10.18 -25.52 -12.26
N THR A 114 -10.43 -25.26 -10.97
CA THR A 114 -9.40 -24.89 -10.01
C THR A 114 -8.33 -25.98 -9.87
N TRP A 115 -8.73 -27.25 -9.78
CA TRP A 115 -7.79 -28.37 -9.73
C TRP A 115 -6.96 -28.49 -11.01
N GLY A 116 -7.56 -28.27 -12.18
CA GLY A 116 -6.82 -28.22 -13.44
C GLY A 116 -5.75 -27.13 -13.44
N VAL A 117 -6.10 -25.91 -13.00
CA VAL A 117 -5.15 -24.80 -12.88
C VAL A 117 -3.98 -25.14 -11.96
N LEU A 118 -4.25 -25.73 -10.79
CA LEU A 118 -3.21 -26.13 -9.84
C LEU A 118 -2.37 -27.31 -10.35
N ALA A 119 -2.98 -28.29 -11.03
CA ALA A 119 -2.27 -29.44 -11.62
C ALA A 119 -1.24 -29.01 -12.68
N ASP A 120 -1.51 -27.93 -13.40
CA ASP A 120 -0.60 -27.31 -14.36
C ASP A 120 0.49 -26.44 -13.68
N ASN A 121 0.68 -26.55 -12.35
CA ASN A 121 1.59 -25.74 -11.53
C ASN A 121 1.33 -24.22 -11.62
N ASN A 122 0.10 -23.82 -11.94
CA ASN A 122 -0.25 -22.40 -11.90
C ASN A 122 -0.57 -21.95 -10.48
N VAL A 123 -0.66 -20.64 -10.34
CA VAL A 123 -0.95 -19.98 -9.06
C VAL A 123 -2.39 -19.53 -9.04
N MET A 124 -3.10 -19.93 -7.98
CA MET A 124 -4.45 -19.50 -7.71
C MET A 124 -4.44 -18.40 -6.66
N VAL A 125 -5.22 -17.34 -6.88
CA VAL A 125 -5.48 -16.31 -5.86
C VAL A 125 -6.83 -16.57 -5.22
N LEU A 126 -6.85 -16.82 -3.92
CA LEU A 126 -8.05 -17.01 -3.12
C LEU A 126 -8.16 -15.92 -2.08
N PHE A 127 -9.25 -15.15 -2.07
CA PHE A 127 -9.49 -14.15 -1.03
C PHE A 127 -10.39 -14.79 0.05
N PRO A 128 -9.85 -15.21 1.21
CA PRO A 128 -10.60 -16.01 2.20
C PRO A 128 -11.73 -15.21 2.87
N GLU A 129 -11.72 -13.89 2.70
CA GLU A 129 -12.67 -12.96 3.31
C GLU A 129 -14.09 -13.05 2.74
N GLY A 130 -14.26 -13.58 1.52
CA GLY A 130 -15.53 -13.67 0.78
C GLY A 130 -16.21 -12.32 0.47
N THR A 131 -15.65 -11.22 0.94
CA THR A 131 -16.22 -9.86 0.98
C THR A 131 -15.10 -8.82 1.08
N SER A 132 -15.41 -7.54 0.89
CA SER A 132 -14.42 -6.44 0.93
C SER A 132 -14.86 -5.44 1.98
N TYR A 133 -14.05 -5.25 3.02
CA TYR A 133 -14.34 -4.31 4.11
C TYR A 133 -13.10 -3.53 4.51
N THR A 134 -13.29 -2.25 4.80
CA THR A 134 -12.28 -1.42 5.46
C THR A 134 -12.58 -1.36 6.97
N ALA A 135 -11.86 -2.13 7.78
CA ALA A 135 -11.93 -2.07 9.25
C ALA A 135 -10.51 -1.99 9.88
N PRO A 136 -10.33 -1.32 11.02
CA PRO A 136 -9.04 -1.23 11.74
C PRO A 136 -8.60 -2.56 12.37
N LYS A 137 -9.56 -3.47 12.56
CA LYS A 137 -9.38 -4.81 13.11
C LYS A 137 -9.65 -5.84 12.02
N MET A 138 -8.78 -6.84 11.90
CA MET A 138 -9.06 -8.07 11.15
C MET A 138 -10.28 -8.75 11.79
N LEU A 139 -11.39 -8.80 11.05
CA LEU A 139 -12.58 -9.54 11.44
C LEU A 139 -12.27 -11.04 11.37
N SER A 140 -12.76 -11.82 12.34
CA SER A 140 -12.48 -13.26 12.42
C SER A 140 -12.74 -13.94 11.08
N LEU A 141 -11.71 -14.56 10.51
CA LEU A 141 -11.57 -15.09 9.14
C LEU A 141 -11.22 -14.08 8.04
N ARG A 142 -10.16 -13.26 8.19
CA ARG A 142 -9.67 -12.38 7.11
C ARG A 142 -8.15 -12.25 7.12
N THR A 143 -7.52 -12.08 5.96
CA THR A 143 -6.24 -12.73 5.67
C THR A 143 -5.37 -11.74 4.88
N GLY A 144 -4.32 -11.15 5.49
CA GLY A 144 -3.45 -9.98 5.15
C GLY A 144 -2.68 -9.72 3.83
N LEU A 145 -2.75 -8.46 3.41
CA LEU A 145 -1.71 -7.59 2.81
C LEU A 145 -1.81 -6.23 3.55
N ASN A 146 -0.77 -5.42 3.60
CA ASN A 146 -0.82 -4.18 4.39
C ASN A 146 -1.00 -2.94 3.50
N TYR A 147 -2.19 -2.31 3.56
CA TYR A 147 -2.56 -1.14 2.76
C TYR A 147 -2.81 0.07 3.63
N PHE A 148 -2.19 1.19 3.32
CA PHE A 148 -2.64 2.47 3.87
C PHE A 148 -2.58 3.59 2.84
N SER A 149 -3.57 4.48 2.93
CA SER A 149 -3.88 5.55 1.96
C SER A 149 -4.37 5.02 0.59
N LYS A 150 -5.49 4.29 0.66
CA LYS A 150 -6.10 3.46 -0.40
C LYS A 150 -6.78 4.22 -1.54
N ASP A 151 -6.97 5.53 -1.46
CA ASP A 151 -7.80 6.30 -2.40
C ASP A 151 -7.07 7.46 -3.08
N HIS A 152 -5.80 7.71 -2.73
CA HIS A 152 -5.06 8.86 -3.22
C HIS A 152 -4.08 8.51 -4.35
N PHE A 153 -4.16 9.28 -5.44
CA PHE A 153 -3.19 9.24 -6.52
C PHE A 153 -1.78 9.58 -5.99
N ARG A 154 -0.78 8.81 -6.43
CA ARG A 154 0.62 8.85 -5.99
C ARG A 154 0.83 8.48 -4.52
N SER A 155 0.02 7.59 -3.95
CA SER A 155 0.33 6.92 -2.67
C SER A 155 1.43 5.87 -2.84
N GLN A 156 2.04 5.43 -1.75
CA GLN A 156 3.01 4.34 -1.76
C GLN A 156 2.30 3.02 -1.42
N MET A 157 2.80 1.92 -1.99
CA MET A 157 2.26 0.58 -1.78
C MET A 157 3.37 -0.36 -1.32
N THR A 158 3.03 -1.27 -0.43
CA THR A 158 3.87 -2.43 -0.10
C THR A 158 3.09 -3.71 -0.25
N LEU A 159 3.73 -4.66 -0.92
CA LEU A 159 3.31 -6.05 -1.01
C LEU A 159 4.30 -6.88 -0.17
N GLU A 160 3.78 -7.71 0.72
CA GLU A 160 4.61 -8.56 1.57
C GLU A 160 4.15 -10.02 1.50
N PHE A 161 5.08 -10.91 1.16
CA PHE A 161 4.85 -12.35 1.12
C PHE A 161 5.38 -13.01 2.40
N GLY A 162 4.47 -13.58 3.18
CA GLY A 162 4.79 -14.38 4.35
C GLY A 162 5.47 -15.72 4.02
N PRO A 163 6.02 -16.42 5.03
CA PRO A 163 6.51 -17.79 4.85
C PRO A 163 5.37 -18.71 4.38
N PRO A 164 5.63 -19.63 3.42
CA PRO A 164 4.58 -20.47 2.86
C PRO A 164 4.05 -21.46 3.91
N MET A 165 2.75 -21.73 3.85
CA MET A 165 2.13 -22.84 4.56
C MET A 165 2.13 -24.06 3.63
N VAL A 166 2.96 -25.06 3.95
CA VAL A 166 3.06 -26.29 3.15
C VAL A 166 2.01 -27.28 3.65
N ILE A 167 1.06 -27.61 2.80
CA ILE A 167 0.08 -28.68 3.02
C ILE A 167 0.64 -29.95 2.38
N THR A 168 0.99 -30.94 3.20
CA THR A 168 1.56 -32.21 2.72
C THR A 168 0.47 -33.29 2.64
N PRO A 169 0.64 -34.32 1.80
CA PRO A 169 -0.29 -35.44 1.73
C PRO A 169 -0.49 -36.14 3.09
N GLU A 170 0.55 -36.21 3.92
CA GLU A 170 0.47 -36.83 5.25
C GLU A 170 -0.50 -36.10 6.17
N LEU A 171 -0.66 -34.78 6.01
CA LEU A 171 -1.61 -33.99 6.79
C LEU A 171 -3.06 -34.37 6.45
N VAL A 172 -3.35 -34.56 5.16
CA VAL A 172 -4.69 -34.91 4.64
C VAL A 172 -5.03 -36.38 4.89
N HIS A 173 -4.03 -37.26 4.86
CA HIS A 173 -4.17 -38.68 5.15
C HIS A 173 -4.01 -39.03 6.64
N SER A 174 -3.86 -38.04 7.51
CA SER A 174 -3.73 -38.27 8.95
C SER A 174 -5.04 -38.80 9.56
N ASP A 175 -4.91 -39.68 10.57
CA ASP A 175 -6.07 -40.21 11.30
C ASP A 175 -6.95 -39.10 11.91
N VAL A 176 -6.32 -37.98 12.28
CA VAL A 176 -7.02 -36.81 12.85
C VAL A 176 -7.91 -36.13 11.81
N PHE A 177 -7.43 -35.97 10.57
CA PHE A 177 -8.21 -35.39 9.48
C PHE A 177 -9.36 -36.31 9.04
N GLN A 178 -9.13 -37.63 9.02
CA GLN A 178 -10.16 -38.61 8.67
C GLN A 178 -11.25 -38.75 9.74
N GLN A 179 -10.93 -38.48 11.01
CA GLN A 179 -11.89 -38.52 12.11
C GLN A 179 -12.83 -37.30 12.12
N ASP A 180 -12.30 -36.10 11.89
CA ASP A 180 -13.07 -34.85 11.89
C ASP A 180 -12.48 -33.83 10.92
N GLU A 181 -12.82 -33.98 9.64
CA GLU A 181 -12.42 -33.09 8.55
C GLU A 181 -12.76 -31.62 8.87
N HIS A 182 -13.97 -31.36 9.37
CA HIS A 182 -14.44 -30.02 9.64
C HIS A 182 -13.62 -29.31 10.71
N ARG A 183 -13.22 -30.02 11.76
CA ARG A 183 -12.35 -29.46 12.81
C ARG A 183 -10.96 -29.15 12.28
N GLU A 184 -10.37 -30.04 11.49
CA GLU A 184 -9.03 -29.79 10.93
C GLU A 184 -9.03 -28.65 9.90
N VAL A 185 -10.05 -28.55 9.05
CA VAL A 185 -10.24 -27.39 8.16
C VAL A 185 -10.34 -26.09 8.97
N LYS A 186 -11.11 -26.07 10.05
CA LYS A 186 -11.18 -24.89 10.94
C LYS A 186 -9.83 -24.56 11.58
N ARG A 187 -9.08 -25.57 12.03
CA ARG A 187 -7.74 -25.39 12.61
C ARG A 187 -6.76 -24.80 11.59
N LEU A 188 -6.71 -25.34 10.37
CA LEU A 188 -5.85 -24.84 9.29
C LEU A 188 -6.23 -23.41 8.89
N THR A 189 -7.53 -23.14 8.82
CA THR A 189 -8.02 -21.79 8.53
C THR A 189 -7.60 -20.81 9.64
N HIS A 190 -7.62 -21.24 10.90
CA HIS A 190 -7.16 -20.43 12.03
C HIS A 190 -5.64 -20.19 12.01
N ASP A 191 -4.83 -21.20 11.68
CA ASP A 191 -3.37 -21.04 11.51
C ASP A 191 -3.05 -20.07 10.37
N LEU A 192 -3.78 -20.17 9.24
CA LEU A 192 -3.67 -19.21 8.14
C LEU A 192 -4.01 -17.79 8.63
N GLU A 193 -5.11 -17.62 9.35
CA GLU A 193 -5.51 -16.33 9.92
C GLU A 193 -4.43 -15.75 10.86
N GLU A 194 -3.86 -16.56 11.75
CA GLU A 194 -2.81 -16.14 12.69
C GLU A 194 -1.52 -15.70 11.96
N ARG A 195 -1.06 -16.48 10.99
CA ARG A 195 0.13 -16.13 10.18
C ARG A 195 -0.06 -14.83 9.41
N MET A 196 -1.27 -14.60 8.95
CA MET A 196 -1.61 -13.40 8.20
C MET A 196 -1.82 -12.19 9.11
N HIS A 197 -2.32 -12.42 10.31
CA HIS A 197 -2.39 -11.41 11.37
C HIS A 197 -1.00 -10.88 11.71
N ASP A 198 0.03 -11.72 11.75
CA ASP A 198 1.42 -11.33 12.02
C ASP A 198 2.09 -10.49 10.92
N LEU A 199 1.50 -10.47 9.72
CA LEU A 199 1.99 -9.72 8.56
C LEU A 199 1.25 -8.39 8.35
N THR A 200 0.29 -8.07 9.22
CA THR A 200 -0.53 -6.85 9.14
C THR A 200 -0.58 -6.15 10.49
N LEU A 201 -0.87 -4.84 10.47
CA LEU A 201 -1.12 -4.10 11.70
C LEU A 201 -2.58 -4.28 12.10
N ASN A 202 -2.80 -5.01 13.18
CA ASN A 202 -4.12 -5.31 13.71
C ASN A 202 -4.29 -4.70 15.08
N ALA A 203 -5.25 -3.78 15.19
CA ALA A 203 -5.65 -3.16 16.44
C ALA A 203 -7.17 -3.04 16.53
N SER A 204 -7.69 -2.91 17.73
CA SER A 204 -9.09 -2.61 18.04
C SER A 204 -9.51 -1.23 17.51
N ASP A 205 -8.61 -0.25 17.48
CA ASP A 205 -8.87 1.11 17.01
C ASP A 205 -7.64 1.73 16.33
N PHE A 206 -7.89 2.67 15.41
CA PHE A 206 -6.86 3.47 14.76
C PHE A 206 -6.03 4.26 15.77
N THR A 207 -6.59 4.69 16.91
CA THR A 207 -5.85 5.40 17.95
C THR A 207 -4.66 4.56 18.46
N ILE A 208 -4.87 3.25 18.64
CA ILE A 208 -3.83 2.31 19.08
C ILE A 208 -2.74 2.17 18.01
N ILE A 209 -3.11 2.08 16.73
CA ILE A 209 -2.14 2.05 15.62
C ILE A 209 -1.28 3.33 15.63
N HIS A 210 -1.90 4.50 15.80
CA HIS A 210 -1.18 5.78 15.85
C HIS A 210 -0.23 5.86 17.05
N ALA A 211 -0.68 5.44 18.24
CA ALA A 211 0.13 5.39 19.44
C ALA A 211 1.32 4.43 19.27
N ALA A 212 1.06 3.20 18.81
CA ALA A 212 2.08 2.17 18.63
C ALA A 212 3.16 2.60 17.63
N ARG A 213 2.77 3.27 16.54
CA ARG A 213 3.72 3.81 15.57
C ARG A 213 4.59 4.90 16.15
N MET A 214 4.02 5.81 16.94
CA MET A 214 4.80 6.86 17.58
C MET A 214 5.75 6.27 18.64
N MET A 215 5.27 5.32 19.44
CA MET A 215 6.12 4.56 20.38
C MET A 215 7.28 3.88 19.65
N ARG A 216 7.02 3.20 18.53
CA ARG A 216 8.07 2.60 17.71
C ARG A 216 9.12 3.63 17.26
N ARG A 217 8.70 4.82 16.79
CA ARG A 217 9.63 5.89 16.38
C ARG A 217 10.50 6.37 17.53
N LEU A 218 9.87 6.59 18.69
CA LEU A 218 10.55 6.97 19.93
C LEU A 218 11.55 5.88 20.38
N TYR A 219 11.17 4.60 20.26
CA TYR A 219 12.02 3.46 20.59
C TYR A 219 13.25 3.38 19.69
N LEU A 220 13.05 3.40 18.36
CA LEU A 220 14.13 3.16 17.41
C LEU A 220 15.17 4.27 17.41
N SER A 221 14.74 5.54 17.59
CA SER A 221 15.53 6.78 17.77
C SER A 221 16.76 7.02 16.87
N THR A 222 17.07 6.12 15.93
CA THR A 222 18.31 6.05 15.17
C THR A 222 18.01 6.22 13.68
N PRO A 223 18.77 7.07 12.97
CA PRO A 223 18.70 7.17 11.51
C PRO A 223 19.37 5.94 10.86
N GLY A 224 18.74 4.78 10.99
CA GLY A 224 19.09 3.55 10.29
C GLY A 224 17.88 3.04 9.50
N THR A 225 18.12 2.46 8.33
CA THR A 225 17.05 1.76 7.59
C THR A 225 16.82 0.41 8.23
N ILE A 226 15.63 0.17 8.78
CA ILE A 226 15.25 -1.14 9.30
C ILE A 226 14.45 -1.86 8.22
N ASP A 227 14.61 -3.18 8.15
CA ASP A 227 13.79 -4.04 7.31
C ASP A 227 12.29 -3.84 7.63
N ALA A 228 11.46 -3.71 6.59
CA ALA A 228 10.05 -3.34 6.75
C ALA A 228 9.28 -4.35 7.62
N LEU A 229 9.58 -5.65 7.47
CA LEU A 229 8.97 -6.72 8.28
C LEU A 229 9.28 -6.54 9.77
N LYS A 230 10.55 -6.23 10.11
CA LYS A 230 10.93 -5.97 11.51
C LYS A 230 10.24 -4.72 12.07
N GLU A 231 10.03 -3.69 11.26
CA GLU A 231 9.25 -2.51 11.67
C GLU A 231 7.77 -2.84 11.93
N VAL A 232 7.13 -3.60 11.03
CA VAL A 232 5.73 -4.02 11.18
C VAL A 232 5.57 -4.93 12.40
N ARG A 233 6.45 -5.93 12.56
CA ARG A 233 6.44 -6.82 13.74
C ARG A 233 6.63 -6.07 15.04
N LEU A 234 7.59 -5.14 15.11
CA LEU A 234 7.77 -4.30 16.30
C LEU A 234 6.51 -3.48 16.59
N THR A 235 5.89 -2.90 15.56
CA THR A 235 4.63 -2.17 15.73
C THR A 235 3.53 -3.09 16.26
N GLN A 236 3.39 -4.30 15.72
CA GLN A 236 2.38 -5.26 16.15
C GLN A 236 2.62 -5.75 17.59
N PHE A 237 3.87 -5.94 18.01
CA PHE A 237 4.21 -6.22 19.40
C PHE A 237 3.79 -5.08 20.33
N ILE A 238 4.03 -3.83 19.92
CA ILE A 238 3.59 -2.66 20.69
C ILE A 238 2.06 -2.60 20.75
N ILE A 239 1.36 -2.88 19.65
CA ILE A 239 -0.11 -2.94 19.64
C ILE A 239 -0.60 -4.02 20.61
N ARG A 240 -0.04 -5.24 20.55
CA ARG A 240 -0.37 -6.32 21.49
C ARG A 240 -0.13 -5.91 22.93
N MET A 241 0.96 -5.19 23.22
CA MET A 241 1.24 -4.66 24.55
C MET A 241 0.19 -3.63 25.01
N LEU A 242 -0.25 -2.73 24.11
CA LEU A 242 -1.29 -1.74 24.41
C LEU A 242 -2.68 -2.38 24.63
N GLU A 243 -2.94 -3.54 24.03
CA GLU A 243 -4.23 -4.25 24.09
C GLU A 243 -4.24 -5.46 25.03
N ALA A 244 -3.07 -5.86 25.54
CA ALA A 244 -2.95 -6.97 26.47
C ALA A 244 -3.75 -6.70 27.74
N LYS A 245 -4.31 -7.78 28.32
CA LYS A 245 -4.87 -7.70 29.67
C LYS A 245 -3.70 -7.45 30.63
N PRO A 246 -3.71 -6.35 31.39
CA PRO A 246 -2.63 -6.02 32.30
C PRO A 246 -2.55 -7.06 33.42
N GLU A 247 -1.34 -7.46 33.80
CA GLU A 247 -1.15 -8.39 34.91
C GLU A 247 -1.43 -7.69 36.25
N ASN A 248 -1.04 -6.40 36.36
CA ASN A 248 -1.21 -5.56 37.54
C ASN A 248 -1.84 -4.20 37.20
N GLU A 249 -2.63 -3.61 38.12
CA GLU A 249 -3.20 -2.27 37.94
C GLU A 249 -2.13 -1.18 37.79
N GLU A 250 -0.95 -1.33 38.40
CA GLU A 250 0.17 -0.39 38.22
C GLU A 250 0.71 -0.41 36.78
N GLN A 251 0.83 -1.60 36.19
CA GLN A 251 1.30 -1.78 34.81
C GLN A 251 0.30 -1.18 33.82
N LYS A 252 -1.00 -1.38 34.06
CA LYS A 252 -2.10 -0.79 33.30
C LYS A 252 -2.04 0.74 33.33
N ASP A 253 -1.89 1.32 34.52
CA ASP A 253 -1.77 2.76 34.71
C ASP A 253 -0.55 3.32 33.99
N ARG A 254 0.58 2.62 34.05
CA ARG A 254 1.81 3.01 33.35
C ARG A 254 1.62 3.00 31.83
N ILE A 255 1.07 1.91 31.26
CA ILE A 255 0.79 1.80 29.82
C ILE A 255 -0.15 2.92 29.37
N LYS A 256 -1.24 3.14 30.10
CA LYS A 256 -2.24 4.16 29.78
C LYS A 256 -1.63 5.57 29.80
N ARG A 257 -0.90 5.92 30.86
CA ARG A 257 -0.23 7.23 30.99
C ARG A 257 0.79 7.46 29.89
N THR A 258 1.61 6.46 29.55
CA THR A 258 2.59 6.60 28.45
C THR A 258 1.88 6.74 27.11
N CYS A 259 0.80 5.99 26.87
CA CYS A 259 0.00 6.11 25.64
C CYS A 259 -0.62 7.51 25.50
N GLU A 260 -1.22 8.05 26.55
CA GLU A 260 -1.79 9.41 26.56
C GLU A 260 -0.73 10.47 26.24
N LYS A 261 0.45 10.42 26.89
CA LYS A 261 1.54 11.36 26.61
C LYS A 261 2.07 11.23 25.18
N VAL A 262 2.19 10.01 24.66
CA VAL A 262 2.64 9.77 23.27
C VAL A 262 1.65 10.35 22.26
N LEU A 263 0.35 10.23 22.51
CA LEU A 263 -0.69 10.82 21.66
C LEU A 263 -0.70 12.35 21.75
N GLN A 264 -0.51 12.92 22.94
CA GLN A 264 -0.35 14.37 23.11
C GLN A 264 0.87 14.91 22.36
N TYR A 265 2.02 14.23 22.48
CA TYR A 265 3.22 14.55 21.73
C TYR A 265 2.98 14.50 20.21
N LYS A 266 2.30 13.46 19.73
CA LYS A 266 1.89 13.35 18.31
C LYS A 266 1.02 14.54 17.88
N GLU A 267 0.07 14.96 18.70
CA GLU A 267 -0.81 16.11 18.39
C GLU A 267 -0.02 17.42 18.31
N GLN A 268 0.94 17.64 19.21
CA GLN A 268 1.82 18.82 19.18
C GLN A 268 2.70 18.83 17.92
N LEU A 269 3.25 17.68 17.52
CA LEU A 269 3.99 17.54 16.26
C LEU A 269 3.09 17.87 15.05
N GLU A 270 1.85 17.39 15.04
CA GLU A 270 0.90 17.64 13.95
C GLU A 270 0.51 19.12 13.84
N LYS A 271 0.32 19.81 14.98
CA LYS A 271 0.08 21.27 15.03
C LYS A 271 1.23 22.05 14.39
N LEU A 272 2.47 21.65 14.65
CA LEU A 272 3.66 22.25 14.05
C LEU A 272 4.02 21.65 12.68
N ARG A 273 3.25 20.70 12.15
CA ARG A 273 3.55 19.97 10.90
C ARG A 273 4.97 19.35 10.86
N LEU A 274 5.52 19.01 12.02
CA LEU A 274 6.84 18.41 12.19
C LEU A 274 6.74 16.89 12.24
N LYS A 275 7.77 16.20 11.75
CA LYS A 275 7.96 14.76 11.98
C LYS A 275 8.89 14.56 13.18
N ASP A 276 8.68 13.47 13.92
CA ASP A 276 9.53 13.08 15.07
C ASP A 276 11.03 13.11 14.75
N GLN A 277 11.42 12.52 13.61
CA GLN A 277 12.82 12.47 13.16
C GLN A 277 13.45 13.85 12.95
N GLU A 278 12.64 14.87 12.66
CA GLU A 278 13.11 16.22 12.40
C GLU A 278 13.38 16.98 13.70
N VAL A 279 12.72 16.60 14.80
CA VAL A 279 12.95 17.20 16.13
C VAL A 279 14.38 16.95 16.61
N ASN A 280 14.95 15.79 16.27
CA ASN A 280 16.33 15.40 16.64
C ASN A 280 17.41 16.01 15.74
N GLN A 281 17.05 16.64 14.61
CA GLN A 281 18.07 17.23 13.74
C GLN A 281 18.71 18.44 14.43
N SER A 282 20.04 18.47 14.44
CA SER A 282 20.78 19.64 14.91
C SER A 282 20.34 20.85 14.08
N MET A 283 19.88 21.91 14.77
CA MET A 283 19.44 23.14 14.13
C MET A 283 20.59 23.68 13.28
N PRO A 284 20.43 23.81 11.96
CA PRO A 284 21.38 24.57 11.16
C PRO A 284 21.43 26.00 11.70
N ASN A 285 22.59 26.65 11.59
CA ASN A 285 22.71 28.07 11.93
C ASN A 285 21.63 28.90 11.18
N GLU A 286 21.12 29.98 11.77
CA GLU A 286 19.99 30.76 11.21
C GLU A 286 20.25 31.20 9.77
N GLN A 287 21.49 31.59 9.45
CA GLN A 287 21.90 31.95 8.09
C GLN A 287 21.78 30.78 7.09
N SER A 288 22.03 29.56 7.54
CA SER A 288 21.88 28.35 6.72
C SER A 288 20.41 28.00 6.49
N LEU A 289 19.53 28.25 7.48
CA LEU A 289 18.09 28.06 7.33
C LEU A 289 17.50 29.01 6.28
N ILE A 290 17.88 30.29 6.33
CA ILE A 290 17.43 31.29 5.35
C ILE A 290 17.91 30.92 3.95
N LYS A 291 19.19 30.53 3.80
CA LYS A 291 19.74 30.07 2.52
C LYS A 291 18.96 28.86 1.96
N LEU A 292 18.72 27.83 2.78
CA LEU A 292 17.94 26.66 2.39
C LEU A 292 16.52 27.03 1.98
N PHE A 293 15.87 27.94 2.71
CA PHE A 293 14.52 28.41 2.38
C PHE A 293 14.48 29.09 1.00
N PHE A 294 15.41 30.00 0.71
CA PHE A 294 15.49 30.67 -0.59
C PHE A 294 15.85 29.72 -1.73
N GLU A 295 16.76 28.77 -1.52
CA GLU A 295 17.07 27.73 -2.51
C GLU A 295 15.82 26.92 -2.89
N ARG A 296 14.95 26.60 -1.92
CA ARG A 296 13.70 25.87 -2.18
C ARG A 296 12.64 26.70 -2.89
N ILE A 297 12.51 27.98 -2.54
CA ILE A 297 11.62 28.91 -3.26
C ILE A 297 12.08 29.07 -4.70
N LEU A 298 13.38 29.27 -4.94
CA LEU A 298 13.94 29.38 -6.28
C LEU A 298 13.67 28.11 -7.11
N TYR A 299 13.84 26.94 -6.51
CA TYR A 299 13.51 25.68 -7.16
C TYR A 299 12.02 25.58 -7.54
N LEU A 300 11.11 26.00 -6.67
CA LEU A 300 9.67 26.07 -7.00
C LEU A 300 9.37 27.04 -8.15
N LEU A 301 10.04 28.20 -8.18
CA LEU A 301 9.88 29.19 -9.24
C LEU A 301 10.31 28.68 -10.61
N VAL A 302 11.30 27.79 -10.67
CA VAL A 302 11.72 27.12 -11.92
C VAL A 302 10.77 25.98 -12.28
N LEU A 303 10.33 25.21 -11.29
CA LEU A 303 9.52 24.01 -11.48
C LEU A 303 8.07 24.33 -11.89
N LEU A 304 7.50 25.42 -11.37
CA LEU A 304 6.12 25.83 -11.64
C LEU A 304 5.86 26.11 -13.14
N PRO A 305 6.62 26.96 -13.84
CA PRO A 305 6.45 27.20 -15.28
C PRO A 305 6.60 25.94 -16.14
N LEU A 306 7.44 24.99 -15.72
CA LEU A 306 7.62 23.73 -16.44
C LEU A 306 6.38 22.81 -16.31
N ALA A 307 5.64 22.93 -15.20
CA ALA A 307 4.43 22.16 -14.96
C ALA A 307 3.16 22.83 -15.46
N THR A 308 3.13 24.15 -15.69
CA THR A 308 1.90 24.84 -16.10
C THR A 308 1.27 24.26 -17.37
N PRO A 309 1.99 23.87 -18.44
CA PRO A 309 1.36 23.29 -19.62
C PRO A 309 0.71 21.94 -19.30
N GLY A 310 1.39 21.11 -18.50
CA GLY A 310 0.87 19.82 -18.06
C GLY A 310 -0.32 19.97 -17.12
N LEU A 311 -0.33 20.96 -16.24
CA LEU A 311 -1.43 21.24 -15.32
C LEU A 311 -2.67 21.71 -16.05
N LEU A 312 -2.53 22.61 -17.03
CA LEU A 312 -3.64 23.08 -17.85
C LEU A 312 -4.26 21.94 -18.65
N LEU A 313 -3.41 21.12 -19.29
CA LEU A 313 -3.84 19.97 -20.06
C LEU A 313 -4.60 18.94 -19.21
N ASN A 314 -4.12 18.67 -18.00
CA ASN A 314 -4.67 17.64 -17.12
C ASN A 314 -5.72 18.18 -16.12
N PHE A 315 -6.02 19.48 -16.14
CA PHE A 315 -6.96 20.12 -15.24
C PHE A 315 -8.34 19.43 -15.17
N PRO A 316 -8.96 19.00 -16.30
CA PRO A 316 -10.25 18.32 -16.27
C PRO A 316 -10.26 17.03 -15.43
N TYR A 317 -9.13 16.31 -15.36
CA TYR A 317 -9.04 15.06 -14.61
C TYR A 317 -9.15 15.24 -13.10
N TYR A 318 -8.79 16.40 -12.55
CA TYR A 318 -8.97 16.68 -11.13
C TYR A 318 -10.45 16.78 -10.77
N PHE A 319 -11.24 17.43 -11.64
CA PHE A 319 -12.68 17.54 -11.46
C PHE A 319 -13.37 16.19 -11.66
N ILE A 320 -12.99 15.45 -12.71
CA ILE A 320 -13.49 14.10 -12.97
C ILE A 320 -13.15 13.17 -11.81
N GLY A 321 -11.92 13.20 -11.28
CA GLY A 321 -11.51 12.41 -10.12
C GLY A 321 -12.34 12.70 -8.87
N LYS A 322 -12.68 13.98 -8.61
CA LYS A 322 -13.58 14.37 -7.51
C LYS A 322 -15.00 13.86 -7.72
N LYS A 323 -15.50 13.86 -8.96
CA LYS A 323 -16.82 13.31 -9.31
C LYS A 323 -16.84 11.78 -9.23
N LEU A 324 -15.82 11.10 -9.72
CA LEU A 324 -15.65 9.64 -9.63
C LEU A 324 -15.60 9.17 -8.18
N ASN A 325 -14.94 9.91 -7.28
CA ASN A 325 -14.97 9.63 -5.85
C ASN A 325 -16.39 9.61 -5.26
N ARG A 326 -17.27 10.48 -5.75
CA ARG A 326 -18.67 10.57 -5.32
C ARG A 326 -19.51 9.43 -5.91
N LEU A 327 -19.17 8.97 -7.11
CA LEU A 327 -19.84 7.86 -7.81
C LEU A 327 -19.41 6.48 -7.31
N ALA A 328 -18.18 6.34 -6.81
CA ALA A 328 -17.63 5.06 -6.39
C ALA A 328 -18.40 4.42 -5.21
N GLY A 329 -19.21 5.18 -4.47
CA GLY A 329 -20.09 4.73 -3.38
C GLY A 329 -19.37 4.23 -2.13
N PHE A 330 -18.29 3.47 -2.32
CA PHE A 330 -17.49 2.78 -1.32
C PHE A 330 -16.02 3.18 -1.46
N VAL A 331 -15.29 3.14 -0.35
CA VAL A 331 -13.87 3.55 -0.31
C VAL A 331 -13.00 2.56 -1.09
N GLU A 332 -13.35 1.27 -1.03
CA GLU A 332 -12.63 0.14 -1.65
C GLU A 332 -12.58 0.23 -3.19
N SER A 333 -13.60 0.84 -3.81
CA SER A 333 -13.70 0.93 -5.27
C SER A 333 -13.06 2.20 -5.84
N LYS A 334 -12.72 3.20 -5.01
CA LYS A 334 -12.26 4.52 -5.49
C LYS A 334 -10.99 4.43 -6.34
N SER A 335 -10.03 3.61 -5.93
CA SER A 335 -8.77 3.44 -6.67
C SER A 335 -8.96 2.69 -7.98
N MET A 336 -9.78 1.64 -7.98
CA MET A 336 -10.17 0.93 -9.19
C MET A 336 -10.80 1.90 -10.20
N PHE A 337 -11.84 2.65 -9.80
CA PHE A 337 -12.48 3.61 -10.69
C PHE A 337 -11.50 4.65 -11.25
N LYS A 338 -10.56 5.14 -10.45
CA LYS A 338 -9.55 6.10 -10.92
C LYS A 338 -8.54 5.49 -11.88
N ILE A 339 -8.02 4.30 -11.60
CA ILE A 339 -7.03 3.62 -12.45
C ILE A 339 -7.64 3.30 -13.82
N PHE A 340 -8.84 2.70 -13.84
CA PHE A 340 -9.52 2.36 -15.09
C PHE A 340 -10.01 3.61 -15.83
N ALA A 341 -10.58 4.59 -15.13
CA ALA A 341 -10.97 5.85 -15.76
C ALA A 341 -9.75 6.58 -16.35
N ALA A 342 -8.60 6.60 -15.66
CA ALA A 342 -7.38 7.19 -16.21
C ALA A 342 -6.89 6.39 -17.44
N GLY A 343 -6.91 5.05 -17.37
CA GLY A 343 -6.52 4.18 -18.48
C GLY A 343 -7.34 4.36 -19.76
N VAL A 344 -8.59 4.84 -19.65
CA VAL A 344 -9.46 5.09 -20.81
C VAL A 344 -9.51 6.59 -21.18
N LEU A 345 -9.74 7.46 -20.21
CA LEU A 345 -9.95 8.90 -20.44
C LEU A 345 -8.66 9.61 -20.87
N VAL A 346 -7.48 9.15 -20.45
CA VAL A 346 -6.21 9.77 -20.86
C VAL A 346 -5.93 9.51 -22.34
N PRO A 347 -5.93 8.25 -22.84
CA PRO A 347 -5.74 7.99 -24.27
C PRO A 347 -6.80 8.63 -25.17
N VAL A 348 -8.08 8.60 -24.76
CA VAL A 348 -9.17 9.20 -25.55
C VAL A 348 -8.98 10.72 -25.66
N HIS A 349 -8.67 11.40 -24.56
CA HIS A 349 -8.38 12.83 -24.59
C HIS A 349 -7.17 13.16 -25.46
N TRP A 350 -6.10 12.38 -25.37
CA TRP A 350 -4.92 12.56 -26.22
C TRP A 350 -5.24 12.37 -27.69
N LEU A 351 -6.03 11.35 -28.04
CA LEU A 351 -6.47 11.12 -29.41
C LEU A 351 -7.26 12.32 -29.94
N VAL A 352 -8.20 12.86 -29.16
CA VAL A 352 -8.96 14.06 -29.54
C VAL A 352 -8.03 15.26 -29.77
N LEU A 353 -7.04 15.48 -28.90
CA LEU A 353 -6.08 16.57 -29.04
C LEU A 353 -5.18 16.41 -30.28
N ILE A 354 -4.70 15.20 -30.54
CA ILE A 354 -3.87 14.89 -31.72
C ILE A 354 -4.68 15.08 -32.99
N LEU A 355 -5.91 14.57 -33.05
CA LEU A 355 -6.80 14.72 -34.21
C LEU A 355 -7.20 16.18 -34.45
N ALA A 356 -7.51 16.93 -33.38
CA ALA A 356 -7.79 18.36 -33.49
C ALA A 356 -6.57 19.12 -34.00
N THR A 357 -5.38 18.81 -33.47
CA THR A 357 -4.13 19.45 -33.91
C THR A 357 -3.82 19.11 -35.36
N TRP A 358 -4.04 17.86 -35.76
CA TRP A 358 -3.89 17.44 -37.15
C TRP A 358 -4.84 18.22 -38.08
N PHE A 359 -6.10 18.39 -37.67
CA PHE A 359 -7.11 19.10 -38.45
C PHE A 359 -6.81 20.61 -38.59
N PHE A 360 -6.40 21.28 -37.51
CA PHE A 360 -6.21 22.74 -37.51
C PHE A 360 -4.80 23.20 -37.90
N PHE A 361 -3.76 22.43 -37.54
CA PHE A 361 -2.36 22.84 -37.68
C PHE A 361 -1.55 21.92 -38.60
N GLY A 362 -2.09 20.77 -38.98
CA GLY A 362 -1.44 19.81 -39.88
C GLY A 362 -0.68 18.68 -39.17
N SER A 363 -0.12 17.77 -39.97
CA SER A 363 0.46 16.51 -39.48
C SER A 363 1.75 16.69 -38.68
N SER A 364 2.61 17.64 -39.05
CA SER A 364 3.86 17.90 -38.34
C SER A 364 3.62 18.24 -36.86
N TYR A 365 2.69 19.15 -36.57
CA TYR A 365 2.33 19.53 -35.20
C TYR A 365 1.63 18.39 -34.45
N ALA A 366 0.83 17.58 -35.13
CA ALA A 366 0.20 16.41 -34.52
C ALA A 366 1.24 15.37 -34.05
N TYR A 367 2.31 15.13 -34.83
CA TYR A 367 3.40 14.25 -34.41
C TYR A 367 4.18 14.81 -33.21
N VAL A 368 4.50 16.11 -33.24
CA VAL A 368 5.16 16.77 -32.10
C VAL A 368 4.31 16.65 -30.84
N LEU A 369 2.99 16.88 -30.95
CA LEU A 369 2.09 16.74 -29.82
C LEU A 369 1.98 15.28 -29.34
N ALA A 370 1.90 14.31 -30.25
CA ALA A 370 1.84 12.89 -29.90
C ALA A 370 3.07 12.44 -29.07
N VAL A 371 4.26 12.94 -29.41
CA VAL A 371 5.49 12.67 -28.65
C VAL A 371 5.56 13.52 -27.36
N GLY A 372 5.06 14.75 -27.41
CA GLY A 372 5.08 15.69 -26.28
C GLY A 372 4.11 15.34 -25.16
N LEU A 373 2.93 14.79 -25.46
CA LEU A 373 1.89 14.48 -24.48
C LEU A 373 2.36 13.54 -23.34
N PRO A 374 3.03 12.40 -23.62
CA PRO A 374 3.64 11.57 -22.57
C PRO A 374 4.66 12.31 -21.72
N LEU A 375 5.51 13.14 -22.34
CA LEU A 375 6.54 13.92 -21.63
C LEU A 375 5.92 14.99 -20.72
N LEU A 376 4.86 15.65 -21.19
CA LEU A 376 4.10 16.64 -20.43
C LEU A 376 3.37 16.00 -19.25
N LEU A 377 2.75 14.83 -19.45
CA LEU A 377 2.12 14.09 -18.36
C LEU A 377 3.14 13.63 -17.32
N TYR A 378 4.28 13.09 -17.76
CA TYR A 378 5.36 12.68 -16.86
C TYR A 378 5.93 13.88 -16.07
N SER A 379 6.23 14.98 -16.77
CA SER A 379 6.70 16.23 -16.16
C SER A 379 5.69 16.73 -15.12
N HIS A 380 4.41 16.78 -15.46
CA HIS A 380 3.34 17.18 -14.55
C HIS A 380 3.29 16.32 -13.29
N ILE A 381 3.31 14.98 -13.43
CA ILE A 381 3.32 14.07 -12.29
C ILE A 381 4.55 14.30 -11.40
N ARG A 382 5.74 14.47 -12.01
CA ARG A 382 6.98 14.73 -11.27
C ARG A 382 6.97 16.06 -10.53
N VAL A 383 6.48 17.12 -11.16
CA VAL A 383 6.37 18.42 -10.49
C VAL A 383 5.36 18.38 -9.35
N LEU A 384 4.23 17.69 -9.50
CA LEU A 384 3.27 17.53 -8.40
C LEU A 384 3.87 16.77 -7.21
N GLU A 385 4.65 15.72 -7.48
CA GLU A 385 5.36 14.98 -6.42
C GLU A 385 6.37 15.85 -5.69
N GLU A 386 7.24 16.52 -6.44
CA GLU A 386 8.31 17.34 -5.88
C GLU A 386 7.75 18.58 -5.18
N SER A 387 6.75 19.26 -5.77
CA SER A 387 6.13 20.44 -5.16
C SER A 387 5.50 20.14 -3.80
N ARG A 388 4.90 18.96 -3.60
CA ARG A 388 4.42 18.52 -2.27
C ARG A 388 5.57 18.37 -1.29
N SER A 389 6.63 17.67 -1.68
CA SER A 389 7.80 17.51 -0.82
C SER A 389 8.47 18.84 -0.48
N ILE A 390 8.53 19.76 -1.44
CA ILE A 390 9.16 21.06 -1.24
C ILE A 390 8.27 21.94 -0.35
N ALA A 391 6.96 21.98 -0.57
CA ALA A 391 6.04 22.71 0.29
C ALA A 391 6.13 22.22 1.74
N GLU A 392 6.15 20.91 1.96
CA GLU A 392 6.38 20.32 3.28
C GLU A 392 7.71 20.77 3.91
N ASN A 393 8.80 20.79 3.14
CA ASN A 393 10.10 21.25 3.61
C ASN A 393 10.11 22.76 3.92
N VAL A 394 9.40 23.57 3.14
CA VAL A 394 9.26 25.01 3.37
C VAL A 394 8.49 25.26 4.67
N TYR A 395 7.37 24.57 4.89
CA TYR A 395 6.64 24.63 6.15
C TYR A 395 7.50 24.17 7.34
N PHE A 396 8.29 23.11 7.15
CA PHE A 396 9.22 22.63 8.16
C PHE A 396 10.24 23.71 8.55
N LEU A 397 10.96 24.28 7.59
CA LEU A 397 11.96 25.33 7.83
C LEU A 397 11.32 26.56 8.48
N PHE A 398 10.14 26.96 8.01
CA PHE A 398 9.39 28.09 8.56
C PHE A 398 8.99 27.84 10.02
N ASN A 399 8.43 26.67 10.33
CA ASN A 399 7.96 26.34 11.68
C ASN A 399 9.12 26.20 12.67
N ILE A 400 10.25 25.62 12.23
CA ILE A 400 11.46 25.55 13.04
C ILE A 400 12.01 26.95 13.36
N ALA A 401 12.06 27.84 12.37
CA ALA A 401 12.59 29.19 12.56
C ALA A 401 11.68 30.05 13.45
N THR A 402 10.37 29.92 13.30
CA THR A 402 9.38 30.75 14.01
C THR A 402 9.04 30.23 15.41
N HIS A 403 9.11 28.92 15.66
CA HIS A 403 8.72 28.29 16.91
C HIS A 403 9.88 27.58 17.62
N ALA A 404 11.10 28.14 17.53
CA ALA A 404 12.32 27.52 18.04
C ALA A 404 12.24 27.09 19.52
N GLU A 405 11.63 27.92 20.38
CA GLU A 405 11.44 27.59 21.80
C GLU A 405 10.52 26.37 21.99
N GLN A 406 9.39 26.31 21.27
CA GLN A 406 8.46 25.18 21.34
C GLN A 406 9.10 23.89 20.82
N VAL A 407 9.88 23.97 19.73
CA VAL A 407 10.63 22.83 19.20
C VAL A 407 11.67 22.34 20.22
N SER A 408 12.32 23.26 20.95
CA SER A 408 13.26 22.90 22.01
C SER A 408 12.58 22.21 23.20
N ALA A 409 11.36 22.64 23.57
CA ALA A 409 10.55 21.99 24.60
C ALA A 409 10.12 20.58 24.15
N LEU A 410 9.65 20.44 22.91
CA LEU A 410 9.30 19.15 22.32
C LEU A 410 10.49 18.19 22.25
N ARG A 411 11.71 18.69 22.03
CA ARG A 411 12.91 17.86 22.06
C ARG A 411 13.16 17.27 23.46
N LYS A 412 13.02 18.08 24.51
CA LYS A 412 13.15 17.61 25.90
C LYS A 412 12.04 16.61 26.26
N GLU A 413 10.81 16.90 25.88
CA GLU A 413 9.67 16.00 26.10
C GLU A 413 9.87 14.66 25.38
N ARG A 414 10.31 14.70 24.12
CA ARG A 414 10.66 13.52 23.33
C ARG A 414 11.72 12.65 24.01
N GLU A 415 12.79 13.24 24.55
CA GLU A 415 13.84 12.49 25.24
C GLU A 415 13.31 11.73 26.47
N LEU A 416 12.42 12.36 27.25
CA LEU A 416 11.77 11.72 28.38
C LEU A 416 10.83 10.59 27.92
N LEU A 417 10.00 10.86 26.91
CA LEU A 417 9.08 9.86 26.37
C LEU A 417 9.80 8.68 25.73
N ALA A 418 10.91 8.92 25.04
CA ALA A 418 11.73 7.87 24.45
C ALA A 418 12.26 6.91 25.53
N ARG A 419 12.69 7.42 26.69
CA ARG A 419 13.14 6.58 27.83
C ARG A 419 11.98 5.77 28.42
N ASP A 420 10.83 6.40 28.61
CA ASP A 420 9.62 5.74 29.13
C ASP A 420 9.18 4.61 28.20
N VAL A 421 9.15 4.88 26.89
CA VAL A 421 8.79 3.89 25.86
C VAL A 421 9.84 2.79 25.77
N HIS A 422 11.15 3.11 25.83
CA HIS A 422 12.21 2.10 25.79
C HIS A 422 12.05 1.08 26.91
N THR A 423 11.88 1.57 28.14
CA THR A 423 11.69 0.72 29.31
C THR A 423 10.42 -0.14 29.20
N LEU A 424 9.35 0.41 28.62
CA LEU A 424 8.09 -0.31 28.45
C LEU A 424 8.23 -1.40 27.37
N VAL A 425 8.79 -1.08 26.21
CA VAL A 425 8.97 -2.02 25.10
C VAL A 425 9.90 -3.17 25.49
N GLU A 426 11.01 -2.89 26.18
CA GLU A 426 11.95 -3.93 26.64
C GLU A 426 11.34 -4.88 27.67
N SER A 427 10.38 -4.43 28.47
CA SER A 427 9.67 -5.29 29.42
C SER A 427 8.68 -6.27 28.77
N PHE A 428 8.23 -5.99 27.54
CA PHE A 428 7.15 -6.73 26.87
C PHE A 428 7.60 -7.52 25.64
N VAL A 429 8.63 -7.03 24.93
CA VAL A 429 9.08 -7.64 23.67
C VAL A 429 10.23 -8.60 23.94
N ASP A 430 10.19 -9.76 23.27
CA ASP A 430 11.20 -10.80 23.39
C ASP A 430 12.63 -10.27 23.14
N ALA A 431 13.55 -10.62 24.04
CA ALA A 431 14.93 -10.15 24.01
C ALA A 431 15.72 -10.62 22.77
N ASN A 432 15.42 -11.80 22.23
CA ASN A 432 16.06 -12.30 21.02
C ASN A 432 15.63 -11.47 19.79
N PHE A 433 14.35 -11.11 19.72
CA PHE A 433 13.85 -10.22 18.66
C PHE A 433 14.50 -8.84 18.74
N LEU A 434 14.56 -8.23 19.93
CA LEU A 434 15.21 -6.92 20.12
C LEU A 434 16.70 -6.95 19.79
N SER A 435 17.41 -8.02 20.14
CA SER A 435 18.81 -8.22 19.75
C SER A 435 18.98 -8.29 18.22
N ALA A 436 18.14 -9.07 17.53
CA ALA A 436 18.15 -9.18 16.07
C ALA A 436 17.77 -7.86 15.37
N LEU A 437 16.92 -7.04 16.00
CA LEU A 437 16.55 -5.71 15.54
C LEU A 437 17.74 -4.73 15.67
N HIS A 438 18.36 -4.64 16.85
CA HIS A 438 19.52 -3.78 17.09
C HIS A 438 20.71 -4.13 16.19
N LYS A 439 20.97 -5.42 15.98
CA LYS A 439 22.00 -5.89 15.02
C LYS A 439 21.70 -5.42 13.59
N SER A 440 20.43 -5.41 13.20
CA SER A 440 19.99 -4.90 11.89
C SER A 440 20.28 -3.41 11.73
N ILE A 441 20.00 -2.62 12.77
CA ILE A 441 20.20 -1.16 12.77
C ILE A 441 21.69 -0.83 12.66
N ALA A 442 22.54 -1.56 13.38
CA ALA A 442 23.98 -1.35 13.39
C ALA A 442 24.66 -1.62 12.03
N ILE A 443 24.08 -2.51 11.20
CA ILE A 443 24.61 -2.89 9.89
C ILE A 443 24.12 -1.92 8.78
N SER A 444 23.06 -1.15 9.04
CA SER A 444 22.42 -0.31 8.03
C SER A 444 23.20 0.98 7.74
N PRO A 445 23.35 1.39 6.47
CA PRO A 445 24.05 2.61 6.12
C PRO A 445 23.30 3.84 6.63
N VAL A 446 24.00 4.69 7.40
CA VAL A 446 23.45 5.95 7.91
C VAL A 446 23.34 6.95 6.77
N ASN A 447 22.17 7.03 6.14
CA ASN A 447 21.93 7.97 5.04
C ASN A 447 21.60 9.36 5.60
N ARG A 448 22.63 10.12 6.02
CA ARG A 448 22.50 11.52 6.47
C ARG A 448 22.36 12.49 5.28
N ARG A 449 21.35 12.33 4.42
CA ARG A 449 21.04 13.36 3.43
C ARG A 449 20.10 14.40 4.04
N PHE A 450 20.63 15.57 4.37
CA PHE A 450 19.89 16.78 4.80
C PHE A 450 18.79 17.23 3.81
N TYR A 451 18.80 16.73 2.58
CA TYR A 451 18.02 17.27 1.48
C TYR A 451 16.68 16.57 1.21
N HIS A 452 16.44 15.39 1.81
CA HIS A 452 15.17 14.68 1.68
C HIS A 452 14.60 14.34 3.03
N ARG A 453 13.30 14.67 3.21
CA ARG A 453 12.45 14.22 4.31
C ARG A 453 12.46 12.69 4.31
N THR A 454 13.37 12.08 5.07
CA THR A 454 13.34 10.63 5.30
C THR A 454 12.06 10.34 6.07
N SER A 455 11.30 9.39 5.56
CA SER A 455 10.23 8.74 6.30
C SER A 455 10.73 7.33 6.60
N SER A 456 10.48 6.83 7.81
CA SER A 456 10.57 5.38 8.04
C SER A 456 9.76 4.67 6.96
N ILE A 457 10.26 3.52 6.50
CA ILE A 457 9.69 2.78 5.37
C ILE A 457 8.22 2.49 5.67
N SER A 458 7.91 1.87 6.81
CA SER A 458 6.52 1.68 7.25
C SER A 458 5.73 2.99 7.36
N ASP A 459 6.34 4.10 7.79
CA ASP A 459 5.61 5.36 7.90
C ASP A 459 5.22 5.99 6.58
N SER A 460 5.98 5.75 5.51
CA SER A 460 5.59 6.15 4.16
C SER A 460 4.56 5.21 3.54
N LEU A 461 4.52 3.96 3.99
CA LEU A 461 3.44 3.03 3.68
C LEU A 461 2.13 3.41 4.35
N LEU A 462 2.21 4.20 5.43
CA LEU A 462 1.14 4.54 6.37
C LEU A 462 0.84 6.06 6.46
N ALA A 463 1.28 6.85 5.48
CA ALA A 463 1.22 8.32 5.53
C ALA A 463 -0.13 8.89 5.05
N ARG A 464 -0.93 9.27 6.05
CA ARG A 464 -2.24 9.95 6.07
C ARG A 464 -3.42 9.15 5.54
#